data_AF-A0A0B6Z8Z5-F1
#
_entry.id   AF-A0A0B6Z8Z5-F1
#
_cell.length_a   1.000
_cell.length_b   1.000
_cell.length_c   1.000
_cell.angle_alpha   90.00
_cell.angle_beta   90.00
_cell.angle_gamma   90.00
#
_symmetry.space_group_name_H-M   'P 1'
#
loop_
_entity.id
_entity.type
_entity.pdbx_description
1 polymer ?
#
loop_
_entity_poly.entity_id
_entity_poly.type
_entity_poly.pdbx_seq_one_letter_code
_entity_poly.pdbx_strand_id
1 'polypeptide(L)'
;TGPRNYYYYHDNGEQQYMWPVWAVVVAIITSVGLIVDVVLFLILIFKYPVRSGTSLLGYMTIIGIMGIYAINFAFFVHASEASCGARRFLMGVVYMIALAPLLIKALDNWGFGQSNSQKQVYSGILPMGSVDSCNHYCSGTVHYSHYLAHIG
;
A
#
# COMPACT_ATOMS: atom_id res chain seq x y z
N THR A 1 2.03 10.49 -38.41
CA THR A 1 1.57 10.59 -37.02
C THR A 1 2.05 11.93 -36.47
N GLY A 2 1.19 12.94 -36.43
CA GLY A 2 1.59 14.31 -36.03
C GLY A 2 1.91 14.41 -34.53
N PRO A 3 2.81 15.33 -34.13
CA PRO A 3 3.17 15.52 -32.73
C PRO A 3 1.93 16.04 -31.96
N ARG A 4 1.51 15.34 -30.90
CA ARG A 4 0.50 15.81 -29.95
C ARG A 4 1.13 16.84 -29.01
N ASN A 5 1.39 18.02 -29.54
CA ASN A 5 1.87 19.15 -28.75
C ASN A 5 0.67 19.91 -28.20
N TYR A 6 0.55 19.98 -26.86
CA TYR A 6 -0.57 20.64 -26.15
C TYR A 6 -0.35 22.14 -25.93
N TYR A 7 0.71 22.69 -26.51
CA TYR A 7 1.08 24.09 -26.44
C TYR A 7 0.72 24.75 -27.76
N TYR A 8 -0.14 25.77 -27.69
CA TYR A 8 -0.44 26.63 -28.82
C TYR A 8 0.33 27.93 -28.62
N TYR A 9 1.15 28.30 -29.61
CA TYR A 9 1.82 29.59 -29.63
C TYR A 9 0.83 30.62 -30.16
N HIS A 10 0.53 31.64 -29.37
CA HIS A 10 -0.17 32.82 -29.87
C HIS A 10 0.83 33.71 -30.63
N ASP A 11 0.37 34.50 -31.61
CA ASP A 11 1.21 35.35 -32.48
C ASP A 11 2.15 36.33 -31.70
N ASN A 12 1.83 36.60 -30.45
CA ASN A 12 2.57 37.42 -29.49
C ASN A 12 3.69 36.66 -28.75
N GLY A 13 3.96 35.39 -29.10
CA GLY A 13 5.01 34.58 -28.49
C GLY A 13 4.67 33.99 -27.13
N GLU A 14 3.43 34.17 -26.64
CA GLU A 14 2.97 33.61 -25.37
C GLU A 14 2.49 32.16 -25.54
N GLN A 15 2.97 31.27 -24.67
CA GLN A 15 2.58 29.85 -24.63
C GLN A 15 1.29 29.69 -23.83
N GLN A 16 0.20 29.26 -24.49
CA GLN A 16 -1.05 28.93 -23.80
C GLN A 16 -1.21 27.43 -23.61
N TYR A 17 -1.53 27.04 -22.38
CA TYR A 17 -1.70 25.64 -21.96
C TYR A 17 -3.17 25.25 -22.10
N MET A 18 -3.49 24.38 -23.07
CA MET A 18 -4.82 23.76 -23.16
C MET A 18 -4.80 22.40 -22.46
N TRP A 19 -5.43 22.32 -21.30
CA TRP A 19 -5.58 21.05 -20.57
C TRP A 19 -6.59 20.17 -21.29
N PRO A 20 -6.21 18.95 -21.70
CA PRO A 20 -7.16 18.06 -22.34
C PRO A 20 -8.20 17.59 -21.31
N VAL A 21 -9.46 17.46 -21.73
CA VAL A 21 -10.60 17.15 -20.84
C VAL A 21 -10.35 15.91 -19.97
N TRP A 22 -9.70 14.89 -20.52
CA TRP A 22 -9.36 13.66 -19.79
C TRP A 22 -8.43 13.91 -18.59
N ALA A 23 -7.48 14.85 -18.71
CA ALA A 23 -6.57 15.17 -17.62
C ALA A 23 -7.30 15.87 -16.46
N VAL A 24 -8.25 16.76 -16.78
CA VAL A 24 -9.07 17.46 -15.78
C VAL A 24 -9.93 16.48 -14.99
N VAL A 25 -10.58 15.53 -15.67
CA VAL A 25 -11.39 14.49 -15.00
C VAL A 25 -10.55 13.66 -14.04
N VAL A 26 -9.35 13.23 -14.47
CA VAL A 26 -8.42 12.48 -13.62
C VAL A 26 -7.94 13.30 -12.43
N ALA A 27 -7.74 14.62 -12.60
CA ALA A 27 -7.36 15.53 -11.51
C ALA A 27 -8.41 15.56 -10.41
N ILE A 28 -9.69 15.70 -10.80
CA ILE A 28 -10.81 15.76 -9.86
C ILE A 28 -10.91 14.44 -9.09
N ILE A 29 -10.89 13.31 -9.79
CA ILE A 29 -10.97 11.98 -9.15
C ILE A 29 -9.79 11.77 -8.19
N THR A 30 -8.58 12.15 -8.61
CA THR A 30 -7.38 12.07 -7.77
C THR A 30 -7.50 12.94 -6.52
N SER A 31 -8.03 14.17 -6.64
CA SER A 31 -8.21 15.07 -5.50
C SER A 31 -9.20 14.52 -4.48
N VAL A 32 -10.31 13.93 -4.94
CA VAL A 32 -11.31 13.29 -4.08
C VAL A 32 -10.70 12.08 -3.38
N GLY A 33 -9.97 11.23 -4.12
CA GLY A 33 -9.26 10.07 -3.55
C GLY A 33 -8.25 10.46 -2.48
N LEU A 34 -7.48 11.54 -2.71
CA LEU A 34 -6.49 12.05 -1.75
C LEU A 34 -7.17 12.55 -0.46
N ILE A 35 -8.30 13.27 -0.57
CA ILE A 35 -9.06 13.73 0.60
C ILE A 35 -9.54 12.52 1.42
N VAL A 36 -10.09 11.50 0.77
CA VAL A 36 -10.55 10.27 1.42
C VAL A 36 -9.40 9.55 2.12
N ASP A 37 -8.25 9.41 1.45
CA ASP A 37 -7.05 8.78 2.03
C ASP A 37 -6.52 9.53 3.26
N VAL A 38 -6.48 10.87 3.21
CA VAL A 38 -6.06 11.69 4.35
C VAL A 38 -7.02 11.51 5.53
N VAL A 39 -8.32 11.49 5.29
CA VAL A 39 -9.32 11.21 6.33
C VAL A 39 -9.11 9.81 6.90
N LEU A 40 -8.87 8.81 6.07
CA LEU A 40 -8.61 7.44 6.50
C LEU A 40 -7.34 7.36 7.36
N PHE A 41 -6.27 8.04 6.94
CA PHE A 41 -5.01 8.13 7.67
C PHE A 41 -5.20 8.74 9.06
N LEU A 42 -5.95 9.85 9.15
CA LEU A 42 -6.27 10.49 10.43
C LEU A 42 -7.10 9.57 11.33
N ILE A 43 -8.11 8.89 10.78
CA ILE A 43 -8.91 7.91 11.54
C ILE A 43 -8.01 6.80 12.09
N LEU A 44 -7.05 6.31 11.31
CA LEU A 44 -6.16 5.23 11.74
C LEU A 44 -5.28 5.68 12.90
N ILE A 45 -4.73 6.91 12.85
CA ILE A 45 -3.95 7.51 13.94
C ILE A 45 -4.77 7.68 15.21
N PHE A 46 -5.99 8.23 15.11
CA PHE A 46 -6.80 8.52 16.29
C PHE A 46 -7.41 7.27 16.94
N LYS A 47 -7.79 6.28 16.12
CA LYS A 47 -8.55 5.12 16.62
C LYS A 47 -7.66 3.93 17.02
N TYR A 48 -6.46 3.82 16.46
CA TYR A 48 -5.55 2.71 16.71
C TYR A 48 -4.23 3.23 17.30
N PRO A 49 -4.12 3.38 18.64
CA PRO A 49 -2.84 3.63 19.27
C PRO A 49 -1.90 2.49 18.89
N VAL A 50 -0.75 2.85 18.32
CA VAL A 50 0.25 1.97 17.69
C VAL A 50 0.69 0.86 18.65
N ARG A 51 -0.06 -0.25 18.70
CA ARG A 51 0.18 -1.32 19.70
C ARG A 51 0.11 -2.73 19.12
N SER A 52 -0.19 -2.84 17.82
CA SER A 52 -0.18 -4.11 17.12
C SER A 52 0.60 -3.99 15.82
N GLY A 53 1.45 -4.98 15.52
CA GLY A 53 2.28 -5.04 14.31
C GLY A 53 1.45 -4.92 13.03
N THR A 54 0.19 -5.34 13.04
CA THR A 54 -0.72 -5.25 11.89
C THR A 54 -1.07 -3.81 11.50
N SER A 55 -1.05 -2.88 12.46
CA SER A 55 -1.36 -1.47 12.24
C SER A 55 -0.26 -0.79 11.43
N LEU A 56 1.01 -1.21 11.64
CA LEU A 56 2.16 -0.70 10.90
C LEU A 56 2.05 -1.01 9.39
N LEU A 57 1.64 -2.22 9.03
CA LEU A 57 1.41 -2.59 7.63
C LEU A 57 0.29 -1.74 7.00
N GLY A 58 -0.76 -1.42 7.76
CA GLY A 58 -1.82 -0.50 7.34
C GLY A 58 -1.29 0.91 7.05
N TYR A 59 -0.46 1.46 7.93
CA TYR A 59 0.16 2.77 7.72
C TYR A 59 1.05 2.81 6.48
N MET A 60 1.89 1.78 6.28
CA MET A 60 2.75 1.69 5.08
C MET A 60 1.92 1.61 3.79
N THR A 61 0.80 0.89 3.82
CA THR A 61 -0.11 0.78 2.68
C THR A 61 -0.75 2.13 2.35
N ILE A 62 -1.28 2.84 3.36
CA ILE A 62 -1.91 4.16 3.14
C ILE A 62 -0.88 5.18 2.62
N ILE A 63 0.35 5.18 3.17
CA ILE A 63 1.43 6.04 2.66
C ILE A 63 1.74 5.71 1.19
N GLY A 64 1.74 4.42 0.82
CA GLY A 64 1.89 3.99 -0.58
C GLY A 64 0.77 4.52 -1.48
N ILE A 65 -0.49 4.40 -1.08
CA ILE A 65 -1.65 4.87 -1.86
C ILE A 65 -1.64 6.41 -1.97
N MET A 66 -1.32 7.13 -0.89
CA MET A 66 -1.13 8.58 -0.92
C MET A 66 -0.04 8.98 -1.92
N GLY A 67 1.05 8.21 -1.99
CA GLY A 67 2.09 8.35 -3.00
C GLY A 67 1.58 8.17 -4.43
N ILE A 68 0.66 7.22 -4.66
CA ILE A 68 0.05 6.99 -5.99
C ILE A 68 -0.75 8.22 -6.42
N TYR A 69 -1.57 8.76 -5.51
CA TYR A 69 -2.31 9.99 -5.79
C TYR A 69 -1.37 11.20 -5.98
N ALA A 70 -0.25 11.28 -5.25
CA ALA A 70 0.75 12.34 -5.43
C ALA A 70 1.45 12.27 -6.80
N ILE A 71 1.73 11.07 -7.31
CA ILE A 71 2.31 10.90 -8.65
C ILE A 71 1.34 11.39 -9.73
N ASN A 72 0.03 11.20 -9.55
CA ASN A 72 -0.95 11.76 -10.49
C ASN A 72 -0.81 13.29 -10.61
N PHE A 73 -0.52 14.00 -9.50
CA PHE A 73 -0.21 15.43 -9.54
C PHE A 73 1.13 15.74 -10.23
N ALA A 74 2.13 14.85 -10.13
CA ALA A 74 3.41 15.02 -10.80
C ALA A 74 3.30 15.04 -12.34
N PHE A 75 2.22 14.50 -12.92
CA PHE A 75 1.95 14.62 -14.36
C PHE A 75 1.47 16.01 -14.81
N PHE A 76 0.92 16.80 -13.90
CA PHE A 76 0.48 18.18 -14.18
C PHE A 76 1.64 19.18 -14.14
N VAL A 77 2.74 18.87 -13.45
CA VAL A 77 3.92 19.74 -13.44
C VAL A 77 4.58 19.76 -14.83
N HIS A 78 5.07 20.93 -15.25
CA HIS A 78 5.69 21.18 -16.55
C HIS A 78 6.76 20.13 -16.88
N ALA A 79 6.77 19.66 -18.14
CA ALA A 79 7.71 18.64 -18.59
C ALA A 79 9.13 19.21 -18.66
N SER A 80 9.92 18.95 -17.61
CA SER A 80 11.38 19.14 -17.62
C SER A 80 12.10 17.80 -17.76
N GLU A 81 13.35 17.82 -18.25
CA GLU A 81 14.24 16.65 -18.34
C GLU A 81 14.26 15.85 -17.02
N ALA A 82 14.32 16.57 -15.90
CA ALA A 82 14.32 16.01 -14.54
C ALA A 82 12.98 15.34 -14.17
N SER A 83 11.85 15.90 -14.62
CA SER A 83 10.51 15.35 -14.35
C SER A 83 10.26 14.02 -15.08
N CYS A 84 10.86 13.82 -16.27
CA CYS A 84 10.70 12.59 -17.04
C CYS A 84 11.37 11.39 -16.35
N GLY A 85 12.59 11.60 -15.84
CA GLY A 85 13.30 10.61 -15.05
C GLY A 85 12.59 10.33 -13.71
N ALA A 86 12.19 11.39 -13.01
CA ALA A 86 11.49 11.27 -11.74
C ALA A 86 10.17 10.48 -11.88
N ARG A 87 9.34 10.75 -12.89
CA ARG A 87 8.07 10.02 -13.10
C ARG A 87 8.26 8.51 -13.27
N ARG A 88 9.30 8.09 -14.00
CA ARG A 88 9.59 6.66 -14.22
C ARG A 88 10.04 5.97 -12.93
N PHE A 89 10.94 6.62 -12.19
CA PHE A 89 11.47 6.07 -10.95
C PHE A 89 10.42 6.06 -9.84
N LEU A 90 9.69 7.17 -9.67
CA LEU A 90 8.72 7.37 -8.61
C LEU A 90 7.53 6.39 -8.73
N MET A 91 7.08 6.11 -9.95
CA MET A 91 6.07 5.06 -10.20
C MET A 91 6.50 3.72 -9.63
N GLY A 92 7.69 3.23 -10.00
CA GLY A 92 8.19 1.94 -9.51
C GLY A 92 8.29 1.90 -7.99
N VAL A 93 8.88 2.92 -7.38
CA VAL A 93 9.08 2.96 -5.92
C VAL A 93 7.75 2.99 -5.16
N VAL A 94 6.81 3.83 -5.59
CA VAL A 94 5.51 3.96 -4.90
C VAL A 94 4.68 2.69 -5.02
N TYR A 95 4.67 2.03 -6.20
CA TYR A 95 4.00 0.73 -6.34
C TYR A 95 4.63 -0.33 -5.44
N MET A 96 5.94 -0.35 -5.27
CA MET A 96 6.60 -1.29 -4.36
C MET A 96 6.23 -1.05 -2.90
N ILE A 97 6.18 0.22 -2.46
CA ILE A 97 5.77 0.58 -1.09
C ILE A 97 4.31 0.20 -0.84
N ALA A 98 3.42 0.32 -1.83
CA ALA A 98 2.02 -0.06 -1.71
C ALA A 98 1.82 -1.60 -1.73
N LEU A 99 2.50 -2.31 -2.63
CA LEU A 99 2.31 -3.74 -2.84
C LEU A 99 3.04 -4.61 -1.81
N ALA A 100 4.19 -4.19 -1.29
CA ALA A 100 4.95 -4.94 -0.29
C ALA A 100 4.14 -5.27 1.00
N PRO A 101 3.50 -4.31 1.68
CA PRO A 101 2.71 -4.60 2.89
C PRO A 101 1.46 -5.45 2.58
N LEU A 102 0.83 -5.27 1.41
CA LEU A 102 -0.28 -6.11 0.96
C LEU A 102 0.17 -7.56 0.75
N LEU A 103 1.34 -7.77 0.14
CA LEU A 103 1.90 -9.10 -0.08
C LEU A 103 2.25 -9.79 1.23
N ILE A 104 2.92 -9.10 2.16
CA ILE A 104 3.24 -9.65 3.50
C ILE A 104 1.95 -10.05 4.20
N LYS A 105 0.92 -9.20 4.16
CA LYS A 105 -0.36 -9.50 4.79
C LYS A 105 -1.07 -10.71 4.17
N ALA A 106 -0.96 -10.87 2.84
CA ALA A 106 -1.50 -12.02 2.13
C ALA A 106 -0.75 -13.33 2.47
N LEU A 107 0.58 -13.28 2.54
CA LEU A 107 1.43 -14.41 2.92
C LEU A 107 1.20 -14.84 4.37
N ASP A 108 1.10 -13.88 5.29
CA ASP A 108 0.73 -14.16 6.69
C ASP A 108 -0.61 -14.89 6.74
N ASN A 109 -1.62 -14.36 6.04
CA ASN A 109 -2.95 -14.96 6.01
C ASN A 109 -2.97 -16.37 5.41
N TRP A 110 -2.18 -16.60 4.36
CA TRP A 110 -1.98 -17.93 3.77
C TRP A 110 -1.35 -18.90 4.77
N GLY A 111 -0.32 -18.47 5.49
CA GLY A 111 0.35 -19.27 6.52
C GLY A 111 -0.60 -19.70 7.65
N PHE A 112 -1.44 -18.78 8.14
CA PHE A 112 -2.44 -19.08 9.16
C PHE A 112 -3.55 -20.02 8.67
N GLY A 113 -3.92 -19.96 7.39
CA GLY A 113 -4.91 -20.86 6.78
C GLY A 113 -4.50 -22.32 6.85
N GLN A 114 -3.21 -22.63 6.63
CA GLN A 114 -2.69 -23.99 6.75
C GLN A 114 -2.67 -24.49 8.20
N SER A 115 -2.27 -23.63 9.15
CA SER A 115 -2.25 -23.99 10.57
C SER A 115 -3.65 -24.33 11.10
N ASN A 116 -4.67 -23.55 10.76
CA ASN A 116 -6.04 -23.81 11.17
C ASN A 116 -6.61 -25.08 10.53
N SER A 117 -6.29 -25.33 9.26
CA SER A 117 -6.72 -26.56 8.56
C SER A 117 -6.13 -27.80 9.22
N GLN A 118 -4.86 -27.77 9.61
CA GLN A 118 -4.23 -28.85 10.38
C GLN A 118 -4.90 -29.02 11.75
N LYS A 119 -5.13 -27.94 12.50
CA LYS A 119 -5.77 -28.00 13.82
C LYS A 119 -7.18 -28.61 13.80
N GLN A 120 -7.94 -28.36 12.73
CA GLN A 120 -9.26 -28.97 12.51
C GLN A 120 -9.17 -30.46 12.17
N VAL A 121 -8.21 -30.88 11.33
CA VAL A 121 -7.99 -32.29 10.99
C VAL A 121 -7.65 -33.11 12.25
N TYR A 122 -6.84 -32.56 13.17
CA TYR A 122 -6.53 -33.25 14.43
C TYR A 122 -7.70 -33.28 15.43
N SER A 123 -8.58 -32.27 15.44
CA SER A 123 -9.77 -32.25 16.33
C SER A 123 -10.83 -33.30 15.96
N GLY A 124 -10.83 -33.80 14.72
CA GLY A 124 -11.74 -34.87 14.28
C GLY A 124 -11.21 -36.29 14.44
N ILE A 125 -9.93 -36.45 14.77
CA ILE A 125 -9.23 -37.76 14.80
C ILE A 125 -8.94 -38.21 16.24
N LEU A 126 -8.87 -37.30 17.21
CA LEU A 126 -8.56 -37.63 18.60
C LEU A 126 -9.84 -37.96 19.41
N PRO A 127 -9.89 -39.08 20.15
CA PRO A 127 -11.01 -39.35 21.07
C PRO A 127 -11.10 -38.26 22.14
N MET A 128 -12.33 -37.89 22.53
CA MET A 128 -12.65 -36.84 23.51
C MET A 128 -12.11 -37.16 24.92
N GLY A 129 -10.80 -37.05 25.11
CA GLY A 129 -10.17 -37.32 26.41
C GLY A 129 -8.65 -37.11 26.51
N SER A 130 -7.96 -36.62 25.48
CA SER A 130 -6.48 -36.51 25.51
C SER A 130 -5.89 -35.10 25.24
N VAL A 131 -6.70 -34.06 25.12
CA VAL A 131 -6.23 -32.71 24.72
C VAL A 131 -5.54 -31.94 25.86
N ASP A 132 -5.60 -32.42 27.11
CA ASP A 132 -5.10 -31.65 28.25
C ASP A 132 -3.60 -31.84 28.55
N SER A 133 -2.90 -32.80 27.90
CA SER A 133 -1.49 -33.11 28.26
C SER A 133 -0.42 -32.66 27.28
N CYS A 134 -0.77 -32.10 26.10
CA CYS A 134 0.20 -31.57 25.13
C CYS A 134 0.17 -30.04 24.98
N ASN A 135 -0.58 -29.32 25.81
CA ASN A 135 -0.60 -27.85 25.75
C ASN A 135 0.64 -27.19 26.40
N HIS A 136 1.54 -27.99 26.97
CA HIS A 136 2.76 -27.50 27.63
C HIS A 136 4.06 -27.64 26.82
N TYR A 137 4.03 -28.24 25.62
CA TYR A 137 5.26 -28.51 24.85
C TYR A 137 5.21 -28.25 23.34
N CYS A 138 4.20 -27.53 22.84
CA CYS A 138 4.19 -27.03 21.45
C CYS A 138 4.01 -25.52 21.37
N SER A 139 4.44 -24.79 22.40
CA SER A 139 4.66 -23.34 22.34
C SER A 139 6.11 -23.03 21.89
N GLY A 140 6.56 -23.70 20.84
CA GLY A 140 7.91 -23.57 20.33
C GLY A 140 7.97 -23.79 18.83
N THR A 141 8.41 -22.75 18.12
CA THR A 141 9.10 -22.84 16.83
C THR A 141 8.32 -23.29 15.60
N VAL A 142 7.55 -22.36 15.02
CA VAL A 142 7.81 -21.96 13.62
C VAL A 142 7.76 -20.43 13.47
N HIS A 143 8.85 -19.80 13.92
CA HIS A 143 9.66 -18.91 13.07
C HIS A 143 9.22 -17.47 12.74
N TYR A 144 8.83 -16.63 13.72
CA TYR A 144 8.98 -15.15 13.57
C TYR A 144 9.38 -14.39 14.85
N SER A 145 9.51 -15.05 16.01
CA SER A 145 9.79 -14.38 17.29
C SER A 145 11.28 -14.29 17.65
N HIS A 146 12.20 -14.39 16.68
CA HIS A 146 13.64 -14.31 16.95
C HIS A 146 14.35 -13.09 16.33
N TYR A 147 13.61 -12.16 15.71
CA TYR A 147 14.17 -10.91 15.15
C TYR A 147 13.73 -9.62 15.88
N LEU A 148 12.83 -9.68 16.87
CA LEU A 148 12.26 -8.48 17.49
C LEU A 148 12.52 -8.34 19.01
N ALA A 149 13.28 -9.24 19.63
CA ALA A 149 13.65 -9.12 21.05
C ALA A 149 15.00 -8.40 21.28
N HIS A 150 15.61 -7.84 20.23
CA HIS A 150 16.89 -7.10 20.33
C HIS A 150 16.81 -5.64 19.84
N ILE A 151 15.61 -5.14 19.53
CA ILE A 151 15.37 -3.71 19.22
C ILE A 151 14.03 -3.32 19.83
N GLY A 152 14.05 -2.87 21.09
CA GLY A 152 12.89 -2.43 21.86
C GLY A 152 13.08 -2.66 23.34
#